data_AF-A0A2H5FHE7-F1
#
_entry.id   AF-A0A2H5FHE7-F1
#
_cell.length_a   1.000
_cell.length_b   1.000
_cell.length_c   1.000
_cell.angle_alpha   90.00
_cell.angle_beta   90.00
_cell.angle_gamma   90.00
#
_symmetry.space_group_name_H-M   'P 1'
#
loop_
_entity.id
_entity.type
_entity.pdbx_description
1 polymer ?
#
loop_
_entity_poly.entity_id
_entity_poly.type
_entity_poly.pdbx_seq_one_letter_code
_entity_poly.pdbx_strand_id
1 'polypeptide(L)'
;MPNKIKISPAQAILKIIAHYKNLTGAESNYLNTLYRLYLDGCVNPDSHHHLNNFLHHHKDTVLKLFDIEFTPQVIDSDPTKRYFETHLAFESIKKATKQIPLDRLQYFSDELSKMLSQLDPDNYLTSEKVCKGEIPNQNDELHKEYADYFKRIAEHKLYTQGQGFSDQDREKIKSIITCSFLSVQCAKSSRVNPILPLNIYGDNTVAHGFFAKERGKIIKNKGDYGVSQHYGMIKAHMPLSRDDIAFSERPFNFLKSSEQAKYDEKALWVKNNFHQAVHPFSNSISGTMLCLLRALCFFQDAKIYPFTESPDAFNNFIKLFSSVVVYFSGGHSLHELISVLRLPEVINELQDKPSLKGFDLNGVFISSIFLNNNEQAFEQALQKAIVYNNHCILKNFLNIEVRTGKLLKQVGNLNIHDNRGDKATDTSLYNCSVVSKKRIRPNDEQISEQSESKKPKIAFSPK
;
A
#
# COMPACT_ATOMS: atom_id res chain seq x y z
N MET A 1 31.86 -12.70 9.41
CA MET A 1 31.05 -12.88 8.18
C MET A 1 30.63 -11.50 7.69
N PRO A 2 30.51 -11.23 6.37
CA PRO A 2 29.94 -9.96 5.93
C PRO A 2 28.53 -9.83 6.54
N ASN A 3 28.22 -8.66 7.10
CA ASN A 3 26.89 -8.39 7.64
C ASN A 3 25.89 -8.47 6.48
N LYS A 4 25.18 -9.59 6.36
CA LYS A 4 24.10 -9.75 5.39
C LYS A 4 23.01 -8.73 5.67
N ILE A 5 22.41 -8.20 4.61
CA ILE A 5 21.27 -7.30 4.74
C ILE A 5 20.01 -8.12 4.93
N LYS A 6 19.28 -7.85 6.01
CA LYS A 6 17.96 -8.43 6.25
C LYS A 6 16.96 -7.86 5.24
N ILE A 7 16.26 -8.74 4.54
CA ILE A 7 15.18 -8.38 3.60
C ILE A 7 13.97 -9.29 3.81
N SER A 8 12.81 -8.84 3.36
CA SER A 8 11.58 -9.65 3.35
C SER A 8 11.59 -10.69 2.22
N PRO A 9 10.68 -11.68 2.25
CA PRO A 9 10.45 -12.58 1.13
C PRO A 9 10.03 -11.85 -0.15
N ALA A 10 9.20 -10.80 -0.03
CA ALA A 10 8.74 -10.02 -1.17
C ALA A 10 9.88 -9.24 -1.86
N GLN A 11 10.80 -8.65 -1.08
CA GLN A 11 12.02 -8.03 -1.62
C GLN A 11 12.92 -9.04 -2.32
N ALA A 12 13.05 -10.26 -1.77
CA ALA A 12 13.81 -11.34 -2.39
C ALA A 12 13.20 -11.78 -3.73
N ILE A 13 11.88 -12.00 -3.78
CA ILE A 13 11.14 -12.31 -5.01
C ILE A 13 11.38 -11.22 -6.05
N LEU A 14 11.30 -9.94 -5.66
CA LEU A 14 11.51 -8.82 -6.57
C LEU A 14 12.94 -8.76 -7.15
N LYS A 15 13.95 -9.13 -6.37
CA LYS A 15 15.34 -9.26 -6.85
C LYS A 15 15.46 -10.39 -7.88
N ILE A 16 14.80 -11.51 -7.65
CA ILE A 16 14.79 -12.65 -8.59
C ILE A 16 14.03 -12.25 -9.87
N ILE A 17 12.89 -11.58 -9.77
CA ILE A 17 12.15 -11.03 -10.92
C ILE A 17 13.06 -10.11 -11.75
N ALA A 18 13.70 -9.14 -11.11
CA ALA A 18 14.60 -8.21 -11.79
C ALA A 18 15.76 -8.93 -12.50
N HIS A 19 16.28 -10.02 -11.90
CA HIS A 19 17.28 -10.86 -12.54
C HIS A 19 16.74 -11.53 -13.81
N TYR A 20 15.60 -12.23 -13.74
CA TYR A 20 15.02 -12.90 -14.91
C TYR A 20 14.63 -11.93 -16.04
N LYS A 21 14.13 -10.73 -15.71
CA LYS A 21 13.80 -9.71 -16.73
C LYS A 21 15.02 -9.24 -17.53
N ASN A 22 16.22 -9.33 -16.95
CA ASN A 22 17.47 -8.96 -17.62
C ASN A 22 18.10 -10.11 -18.42
N LEU A 23 17.58 -11.34 -18.31
CA LEU A 23 18.06 -12.49 -19.07
C LEU A 23 17.33 -12.56 -20.42
N THR A 24 18.10 -12.56 -21.51
CA THR A 24 17.56 -12.87 -22.84
C THR A 24 17.08 -14.32 -22.88
N GLY A 25 15.80 -14.55 -23.19
CA GLY A 25 15.24 -15.90 -23.30
C GLY A 25 14.75 -16.52 -21.98
N ALA A 26 14.54 -15.72 -20.93
CA ALA A 26 13.91 -16.22 -19.71
C ALA A 26 12.57 -16.91 -20.02
N GLU A 27 12.38 -18.14 -19.50
CA GLU A 27 11.12 -18.86 -19.70
C GLU A 27 9.98 -18.06 -19.06
N SER A 28 9.00 -17.67 -19.88
CA SER A 28 7.80 -16.92 -19.48
C SER A 28 7.09 -17.53 -18.26
N ASN A 29 7.16 -18.86 -18.12
CA ASN A 29 6.54 -19.60 -17.03
C ASN A 29 7.14 -19.30 -15.64
N TYR A 30 8.46 -19.11 -15.53
CA TYR A 30 9.08 -18.75 -14.24
C TYR A 30 8.69 -17.33 -13.82
N LEU A 31 8.72 -16.37 -14.75
CA LEU A 31 8.31 -15.00 -14.47
C LEU A 31 6.85 -14.93 -14.04
N ASN A 32 5.94 -15.62 -14.75
CA ASN A 32 4.53 -15.67 -14.37
C ASN A 32 4.34 -16.26 -12.96
N THR A 33 5.08 -17.32 -12.62
CA THR A 33 5.04 -17.92 -11.27
C THR A 33 5.52 -16.92 -10.21
N LEU A 34 6.62 -16.20 -10.47
CA LEU A 34 7.14 -15.17 -9.57
C LEU A 34 6.18 -13.98 -9.44
N TYR A 35 5.52 -13.56 -10.51
CA TYR A 35 4.51 -12.50 -10.48
C TYR A 35 3.32 -12.89 -9.60
N ARG A 36 2.84 -14.13 -9.74
CA ARG A 36 1.77 -14.67 -8.87
C ARG A 36 2.22 -14.79 -7.42
N LEU A 37 3.43 -15.27 -7.14
CA LEU A 37 3.97 -15.29 -5.78
C LEU A 37 4.09 -13.88 -5.18
N TYR A 38 4.50 -12.90 -5.97
CA TYR A 38 4.63 -11.51 -5.52
C TYR A 38 3.28 -10.82 -5.29
N LEU A 39 2.27 -11.17 -6.09
CA LEU A 39 0.90 -10.65 -5.96
C LEU A 39 0.10 -11.37 -4.90
N ASP A 40 0.05 -12.69 -4.91
CA ASP A 40 -0.86 -13.50 -4.11
C ASP A 40 -0.21 -14.08 -2.86
N GLY A 41 1.11 -14.21 -2.85
CA GLY A 41 1.84 -14.90 -1.78
C GLY A 41 1.70 -16.42 -1.86
N CYS A 42 1.98 -17.07 -0.73
CA CYS A 42 1.90 -18.52 -0.59
C CYS A 42 0.47 -18.99 -0.22
N VAL A 43 -0.42 -19.03 -1.22
CA VAL A 43 -1.85 -19.37 -1.04
C VAL A 43 -2.12 -20.85 -0.77
N ASN A 44 -1.17 -21.74 -1.08
CA ASN A 44 -1.27 -23.19 -0.93
C ASN A 44 0.12 -23.85 -0.75
N PRO A 45 0.20 -25.15 -0.42
CA PRO A 45 1.47 -25.85 -0.24
C PRO A 45 2.41 -25.79 -1.46
N ASP A 46 1.87 -25.84 -2.68
CA ASP A 46 2.66 -25.77 -3.92
C ASP A 46 3.33 -24.41 -4.08
N SER A 47 2.63 -23.33 -3.77
CA SER A 47 3.20 -21.98 -3.79
C SER A 47 4.29 -21.78 -2.72
N HIS A 48 4.19 -22.43 -1.55
CA HIS A 48 5.28 -22.49 -0.58
C HIS A 48 6.49 -23.24 -1.13
N HIS A 49 6.26 -24.38 -1.79
CA HIS A 49 7.32 -25.15 -2.42
C HIS A 49 8.03 -24.34 -3.50
N HIS A 50 7.29 -23.68 -4.39
CA HIS A 50 7.85 -22.80 -5.42
C HIS A 50 8.67 -21.66 -4.82
N LEU A 51 8.16 -20.96 -3.79
CA LEU A 51 8.92 -19.90 -3.14
C LEU A 51 10.25 -20.44 -2.59
N ASN A 52 10.21 -21.53 -1.83
CA ASN A 52 11.42 -22.12 -1.24
C ASN A 52 12.42 -22.56 -2.31
N ASN A 53 11.96 -23.13 -3.42
CA ASN A 53 12.83 -23.53 -4.53
C ASN A 53 13.52 -22.32 -5.17
N PHE A 54 12.78 -21.22 -5.44
CA PHE A 54 13.39 -20.00 -5.97
C PHE A 54 14.42 -19.39 -5.02
N LEU A 55 14.09 -19.31 -3.73
CA LEU A 55 15.02 -18.76 -2.73
C LEU A 55 16.28 -19.63 -2.58
N HIS A 56 16.12 -20.96 -2.59
CA HIS A 56 17.25 -21.89 -2.53
C HIS A 56 18.13 -21.80 -3.78
N HIS A 57 17.52 -21.85 -4.97
CA HIS A 57 18.24 -21.82 -6.24
C HIS A 57 19.06 -20.53 -6.42
N HIS A 58 18.55 -19.40 -5.92
CA HIS A 58 19.21 -18.10 -6.05
C HIS A 58 20.05 -17.68 -4.84
N LYS A 59 20.19 -18.55 -3.82
CA LYS A 59 20.84 -18.25 -2.53
C LYS A 59 22.28 -17.78 -2.69
N ASP A 60 23.05 -18.42 -3.57
CA ASP A 60 24.48 -18.15 -3.77
C ASP A 60 24.77 -17.22 -4.95
N THR A 61 23.73 -16.78 -5.66
CA THR A 61 23.80 -15.87 -6.81
C THR A 61 23.18 -14.52 -6.48
N VAL A 62 21.93 -14.28 -6.89
CA VAL A 62 21.18 -13.02 -6.76
C VAL A 62 20.98 -12.66 -5.28
N LEU A 63 20.85 -13.66 -4.41
CA LEU A 63 20.51 -13.49 -3.00
C LEU A 63 21.70 -13.59 -2.04
N LYS A 64 22.93 -13.72 -2.54
CA LYS A 64 24.14 -14.00 -1.73
C LYS A 64 24.37 -13.05 -0.56
N LEU A 65 24.03 -11.78 -0.73
CA LEU A 65 24.28 -10.71 0.25
C LEU A 65 23.15 -10.53 1.27
N PHE A 66 22.10 -11.33 1.16
CA PHE A 66 20.88 -11.12 1.90
C PHE A 66 20.59 -12.24 2.89
N ASP A 67 19.91 -11.86 3.96
CA ASP A 67 19.29 -12.76 4.92
C ASP A 67 17.78 -12.55 4.83
N ILE A 68 17.03 -13.60 4.49
CA ILE A 68 15.60 -13.50 4.18
C ILE A 68 14.84 -13.92 5.43
N GLU A 69 14.13 -12.98 6.03
CA GLU A 69 13.39 -13.21 7.27
C GLU A 69 11.88 -13.22 7.02
N PHE A 70 11.22 -14.29 7.48
CA PHE A 70 9.77 -14.50 7.34
C PHE A 70 8.98 -14.02 8.56
N THR A 71 9.59 -13.22 9.45
CA THR A 71 8.92 -12.77 10.67
C THR A 71 7.85 -11.72 10.33
N PRO A 72 6.72 -11.69 11.07
CA PRO A 72 5.68 -10.67 10.91
C PRO A 72 6.22 -9.23 10.89
N GLN A 73 7.22 -8.94 11.73
CA GLN A 73 7.86 -7.63 11.81
C GLN A 73 8.53 -7.22 10.49
N VAL A 74 9.28 -8.13 9.86
CA VAL A 74 9.99 -7.87 8.60
C VAL A 74 9.02 -7.74 7.44
N ILE A 75 8.01 -8.61 7.36
CA ILE A 75 6.99 -8.57 6.31
C ILE A 75 6.15 -7.28 6.41
N ASP A 76 5.69 -6.92 7.62
CA ASP A 76 4.90 -5.70 7.84
C ASP A 76 5.67 -4.41 7.53
N SER A 77 6.98 -4.42 7.79
CA SER A 77 7.85 -3.27 7.62
C SER A 77 8.44 -3.17 6.21
N ASP A 78 8.05 -4.05 5.28
CA ASP A 78 8.51 -4.03 3.90
C ASP A 78 8.06 -2.74 3.17
N PRO A 79 8.99 -1.82 2.85
CA PRO A 79 8.63 -0.58 2.18
C PRO A 79 8.35 -0.81 0.69
N THR A 80 8.97 -1.82 0.08
CA THR A 80 8.88 -2.10 -1.35
C THR A 80 7.54 -2.69 -1.73
N LYS A 81 7.01 -3.63 -0.94
CA LYS A 81 5.68 -4.19 -1.18
C LYS A 81 4.59 -3.14 -1.01
N ARG A 82 4.68 -2.29 0.02
CA ARG A 82 3.78 -1.16 0.25
C ARG A 82 3.83 -0.13 -0.89
N TYR A 83 5.03 0.18 -1.37
CA TYR A 83 5.23 1.03 -2.53
C TYR A 83 4.62 0.42 -3.79
N PHE A 84 4.88 -0.87 -4.05
CA PHE A 84 4.32 -1.60 -5.19
C PHE A 84 2.79 -1.58 -5.19
N GLU A 85 2.13 -1.94 -4.08
CA GLU A 85 0.66 -1.96 -4.02
C GLU A 85 0.06 -0.56 -4.20
N THR A 86 0.73 0.47 -3.68
CA THR A 86 0.32 1.87 -3.88
C THR A 86 0.36 2.27 -5.35
N HIS A 87 1.44 1.94 -6.06
CA HIS A 87 1.60 2.25 -7.48
C HIS A 87 0.70 1.36 -8.36
N LEU A 88 0.56 0.07 -8.02
CA LEU A 88 -0.35 -0.84 -8.72
C LEU A 88 -1.78 -0.33 -8.62
N ALA A 89 -2.22 0.09 -7.44
CA ALA A 89 -3.52 0.71 -7.25
C ALA A 89 -3.67 1.94 -8.16
N PHE A 90 -2.73 2.90 -8.09
CA PHE A 90 -2.79 4.12 -8.92
C PHE A 90 -2.90 3.84 -10.43
N GLU A 91 -2.01 3.00 -10.97
CA GLU A 91 -2.03 2.68 -12.40
C GLU A 91 -3.28 1.87 -12.79
N SER A 92 -3.82 1.04 -11.88
CA SER A 92 -5.04 0.27 -12.12
C SER A 92 -6.29 1.16 -12.16
N ILE A 93 -6.35 2.27 -11.40
CA ILE A 93 -7.45 3.23 -11.48
C ILE A 93 -7.56 3.78 -12.91
N LYS A 94 -6.43 4.15 -13.54
CA LYS A 94 -6.43 4.72 -14.91
C LYS A 94 -7.11 3.81 -15.93
N LYS A 95 -6.91 2.49 -15.82
CA LYS A 95 -7.54 1.51 -16.69
C LYS A 95 -8.98 1.23 -16.29
N ALA A 96 -9.23 1.02 -15.00
CA ALA A 96 -10.52 0.59 -14.49
C ALA A 96 -11.60 1.68 -14.66
N THR A 97 -11.26 2.98 -14.57
CA THR A 97 -12.22 4.07 -14.84
C THR A 97 -12.69 4.09 -16.29
N LYS A 98 -11.94 3.50 -17.24
CA LYS A 98 -12.38 3.38 -18.65
C LYS A 98 -13.36 2.23 -18.87
N GLN A 99 -13.36 1.25 -17.97
CA GLN A 99 -14.15 0.02 -18.09
C GLN A 99 -15.52 0.10 -17.40
N ILE A 100 -15.72 1.11 -16.54
CA ILE A 100 -16.95 1.26 -15.76
C ILE A 100 -17.73 2.50 -16.21
N PRO A 101 -19.02 2.36 -16.58
CA PRO A 101 -19.90 3.50 -16.88
C PRO A 101 -20.17 4.37 -15.64
N LEU A 102 -20.21 5.71 -15.83
CA LEU A 102 -20.42 6.66 -14.72
C LEU A 102 -21.86 6.60 -14.18
N ASP A 103 -22.84 6.48 -15.07
CA ASP A 103 -24.27 6.35 -14.77
C ASP A 103 -24.55 5.18 -13.83
N ARG A 104 -23.85 4.05 -13.99
CA ARG A 104 -23.98 2.89 -13.08
C ARG A 104 -23.45 3.17 -11.68
N LEU A 105 -22.32 3.87 -11.57
CA LEU A 105 -21.77 4.27 -10.27
C LEU A 105 -22.69 5.26 -9.56
N GLN A 106 -23.22 6.22 -10.30
CA GLN A 106 -24.19 7.19 -9.78
C GLN A 106 -25.48 6.49 -9.33
N TYR A 107 -26.02 5.62 -10.16
CA TYR A 107 -27.21 4.85 -9.83
C TYR A 107 -27.04 4.04 -8.53
N PHE A 108 -25.90 3.35 -8.36
CA PHE A 108 -25.65 2.63 -7.12
C PHE A 108 -25.52 3.56 -5.90
N SER A 109 -24.83 4.70 -6.03
CA SER A 109 -24.75 5.68 -4.93
C SER A 109 -26.09 6.32 -4.60
N ASP A 110 -26.97 6.48 -5.59
CA ASP A 110 -28.30 7.05 -5.41
C ASP A 110 -29.22 6.06 -4.65
N GLU A 111 -29.17 4.77 -4.99
CA GLU A 111 -29.93 3.75 -4.26
C GLU A 111 -29.44 3.60 -2.81
N LEU A 112 -28.12 3.66 -2.56
CA LEU A 112 -27.56 3.71 -1.21
C LEU A 112 -28.04 4.95 -0.43
N SER A 113 -28.02 6.12 -1.08
CA SER A 113 -28.47 7.38 -0.49
C SER A 113 -29.96 7.36 -0.16
N LYS A 114 -30.77 6.81 -1.07
CA LYS A 114 -32.21 6.64 -0.89
C LYS A 114 -32.52 5.73 0.28
N MET A 115 -31.85 4.57 0.37
CA MET A 115 -32.01 3.66 1.50
C MET A 115 -31.69 4.35 2.83
N LEU A 116 -30.56 5.07 2.90
CA LEU A 116 -30.16 5.77 4.13
C LEU A 116 -31.10 6.92 4.48
N SER A 117 -31.51 7.74 3.50
CA SER A 117 -32.43 8.87 3.73
C SER A 117 -33.83 8.44 4.18
N GLN A 118 -34.30 7.26 3.74
CA GLN A 118 -35.61 6.73 4.12
C GLN A 118 -35.59 6.06 5.50
N LEU A 119 -34.51 5.36 5.84
CA LEU A 119 -34.43 4.54 7.04
C LEU A 119 -33.71 5.25 8.20
N ASP A 120 -32.73 6.10 7.92
CA ASP A 120 -31.90 6.81 8.89
C ASP A 120 -31.54 8.25 8.40
N PRO A 121 -32.50 9.19 8.41
CA PRO A 121 -32.33 10.53 7.86
C PRO A 121 -31.19 11.33 8.49
N ASP A 122 -30.94 11.18 9.79
CA ASP A 122 -29.90 11.92 10.51
C ASP A 122 -28.50 11.47 10.06
N ASN A 123 -28.31 10.16 9.89
CA ASN A 123 -27.08 9.60 9.35
C ASN A 123 -26.88 10.00 7.89
N TYR A 124 -27.96 10.03 7.10
CA TYR A 124 -27.92 10.54 5.73
C TYR A 124 -27.44 12.00 5.65
N LEU A 125 -28.00 12.91 6.45
CA LEU A 125 -27.59 14.32 6.47
C LEU A 125 -26.12 14.49 6.87
N THR A 126 -25.65 13.70 7.83
CA THR A 126 -24.23 13.70 8.23
C THR A 126 -23.35 13.17 7.10
N SER A 127 -23.80 12.11 6.43
CA SER A 127 -23.08 11.49 5.32
C SER A 127 -22.99 12.42 4.11
N GLU A 128 -24.04 13.17 3.82
CA GLU A 128 -24.08 14.13 2.73
C GLU A 128 -23.03 15.25 2.91
N LYS A 129 -22.87 15.75 4.14
CA LYS A 129 -21.83 16.73 4.49
C LYS A 129 -20.43 16.17 4.24
N VAL A 130 -20.17 14.93 4.66
CA VAL A 130 -18.89 14.25 4.40
C VAL A 130 -18.63 14.12 2.89
N CYS A 131 -19.64 13.74 2.10
CA CYS A 131 -19.54 13.66 0.64
C CYS A 131 -19.28 15.02 -0.03
N LYS A 132 -19.61 16.14 0.62
CA LYS A 132 -19.27 17.51 0.20
C LYS A 132 -17.86 17.95 0.64
N GLY A 133 -17.14 17.10 1.38
CA GLY A 133 -15.82 17.40 1.92
C GLY A 133 -15.85 18.19 3.24
N GLU A 134 -17.01 18.27 3.88
CA GLU A 134 -17.18 18.91 5.18
C GLU A 134 -16.92 17.89 6.30
N ILE A 135 -16.16 18.29 7.32
CA ILE A 135 -15.94 17.47 8.51
C ILE A 135 -17.05 17.82 9.51
N PRO A 136 -18.00 16.91 9.81
CA PRO A 136 -19.01 17.17 10.83
C PRO A 136 -18.32 17.42 12.18
N ASN A 137 -18.98 18.13 13.11
CA ASN A 137 -18.46 18.42 14.47
C ASN A 137 -18.19 17.15 15.34
N GLN A 138 -18.24 15.95 14.76
CA GLN A 138 -18.00 14.67 15.40
C GLN A 138 -16.54 14.23 15.24
N ASN A 139 -15.97 13.66 16.30
CA ASN A 139 -14.59 13.14 16.33
C ASN A 139 -14.41 11.80 15.59
N ASP A 140 -15.25 11.46 14.61
CA ASP A 140 -15.15 10.22 13.84
C ASP A 140 -14.00 10.30 12.81
N GLU A 141 -12.96 9.48 13.00
CA GLU A 141 -11.80 9.43 12.11
C GLU A 141 -12.16 8.95 10.69
N LEU A 142 -13.20 8.11 10.55
CA LEU A 142 -13.71 7.70 9.24
C LEU A 142 -14.28 8.90 8.48
N HIS A 143 -15.07 9.74 9.16
CA HIS A 143 -15.64 10.94 8.54
C HIS A 143 -14.54 11.92 8.13
N LYS A 144 -13.50 12.10 8.95
CA LYS A 144 -12.34 12.93 8.60
C LYS A 144 -11.59 12.40 7.39
N GLU A 145 -11.34 11.09 7.34
CA GLU A 145 -10.66 10.44 6.22
C GLU A 145 -11.42 10.64 4.90
N TYR A 146 -12.73 10.34 4.87
CA TYR A 146 -13.53 10.49 3.65
C TYR A 146 -13.78 11.96 3.27
N ALA A 147 -14.02 12.86 4.23
CA ALA A 147 -14.19 14.28 3.94
C ALA A 147 -12.93 14.90 3.33
N ASP A 148 -11.74 14.57 3.85
CA ASP A 148 -10.47 14.98 3.26
C ASP A 148 -10.29 14.41 1.84
N TYR A 149 -10.74 13.17 1.62
CA TYR A 149 -10.70 12.56 0.29
C TYR A 149 -11.56 13.33 -0.73
N PHE A 150 -12.84 13.55 -0.40
CA PHE A 150 -13.76 14.31 -1.25
C PHE A 150 -13.26 15.71 -1.52
N LYS A 151 -12.76 16.38 -0.48
CA LYS A 151 -12.20 17.73 -0.59
C LYS A 151 -11.00 17.77 -1.53
N ARG A 152 -10.05 16.83 -1.43
CA ARG A 152 -8.86 16.79 -2.30
C ARG A 152 -9.19 16.49 -3.75
N ILE A 153 -10.21 15.69 -4.01
CA ILE A 153 -10.72 15.46 -5.38
C ILE A 153 -11.35 16.75 -5.92
N ALA A 154 -12.22 17.39 -5.14
CA ALA A 154 -12.91 18.62 -5.54
C ALA A 154 -11.94 19.79 -5.77
N GLU A 155 -10.86 19.87 -4.98
CA GLU A 155 -9.82 20.89 -5.12
C GLU A 155 -8.76 20.55 -6.19
N HIS A 156 -8.97 19.51 -7.01
CA HIS A 156 -8.03 19.04 -8.05
C HIS A 156 -6.62 18.75 -7.52
N LYS A 157 -6.51 18.26 -6.28
CA LYS A 157 -5.24 17.81 -5.67
C LYS A 157 -4.96 16.33 -5.88
N LEU A 158 -5.97 15.59 -6.33
CA LEU A 158 -5.90 14.17 -6.63
C LEU A 158 -6.48 13.90 -8.01
N TYR A 159 -5.89 12.93 -8.71
CA TYR A 159 -6.34 12.44 -10.00
C TYR A 159 -6.42 13.57 -11.04
N THR A 160 -5.37 14.36 -11.15
CA THR A 160 -5.30 15.49 -12.07
C THR A 160 -5.08 15.05 -13.52
N GLN A 161 -5.28 15.96 -14.47
CA GLN A 161 -4.94 15.71 -15.88
C GLN A 161 -3.45 15.42 -16.06
N GLY A 162 -2.56 16.10 -15.32
CA GLY A 162 -1.12 15.81 -15.30
C GLY A 162 -0.77 14.43 -14.75
N GLN A 163 -1.67 13.83 -13.97
CA GLN A 163 -1.58 12.46 -13.49
C GLN A 163 -2.21 11.43 -14.44
N GLY A 164 -2.79 11.88 -15.57
CA GLY A 164 -3.41 11.02 -16.59
C GLY A 164 -4.90 10.74 -16.39
N PHE A 165 -5.61 11.56 -15.61
CA PHE A 165 -7.04 11.39 -15.35
C PHE A 165 -7.86 12.53 -15.97
N SER A 166 -8.92 12.17 -16.71
CA SER A 166 -9.88 13.16 -17.19
C SER A 166 -10.85 13.57 -16.09
N ASP A 167 -11.62 14.63 -16.35
CA ASP A 167 -12.67 15.07 -15.43
C ASP A 167 -13.73 13.98 -15.23
N GLN A 168 -14.06 13.25 -16.29
CA GLN A 168 -14.96 12.11 -16.22
C GLN A 168 -14.38 10.96 -15.39
N ASP A 169 -13.06 10.71 -15.43
CA ASP A 169 -12.43 9.71 -14.56
C ASP A 169 -12.54 10.13 -13.09
N ARG A 170 -12.31 11.42 -12.78
CA ARG A 170 -12.46 11.94 -11.43
C ARG A 170 -13.89 11.80 -10.90
N GLU A 171 -14.90 12.04 -11.73
CA GLU A 171 -16.29 11.83 -11.33
C GLU A 171 -16.59 10.35 -11.06
N LYS A 172 -16.06 9.42 -11.87
CA LYS A 172 -16.18 7.98 -11.59
C LYS A 172 -15.51 7.61 -10.27
N ILE A 173 -14.32 8.16 -10.01
CA ILE A 173 -13.59 7.95 -8.76
C ILE A 173 -14.39 8.51 -7.57
N LYS A 174 -14.95 9.71 -7.70
CA LYS A 174 -15.82 10.31 -6.68
C LYS A 174 -17.03 9.43 -6.40
N SER A 175 -17.72 8.94 -7.44
CA SER A 175 -18.89 8.08 -7.27
C SER A 175 -18.57 6.73 -6.62
N ILE A 176 -17.43 6.09 -6.93
CA ILE A 176 -17.04 4.84 -6.25
C ILE A 176 -16.67 5.07 -4.78
N ILE A 177 -16.08 6.24 -4.45
CA ILE A 177 -15.81 6.64 -3.05
C ILE A 177 -17.13 6.88 -2.31
N THR A 178 -18.11 7.51 -2.95
CA THR A 178 -19.47 7.68 -2.41
C THR A 178 -20.11 6.32 -2.13
N CYS A 179 -20.05 5.37 -3.08
CA CYS A 179 -20.56 4.01 -2.88
C CYS A 179 -19.89 3.34 -1.68
N SER A 180 -18.56 3.43 -1.59
CA SER A 180 -17.76 2.91 -0.48
C SER A 180 -18.21 3.48 0.87
N PHE A 181 -18.28 4.81 0.95
CA PHE A 181 -18.64 5.51 2.16
C PHE A 181 -20.07 5.18 2.62
N LEU A 182 -21.05 5.33 1.72
CA LEU A 182 -22.46 5.11 2.05
C LEU A 182 -22.73 3.65 2.42
N SER A 183 -22.05 2.68 1.79
CA SER A 183 -22.15 1.27 2.17
C SER A 183 -21.73 1.04 3.61
N VAL A 184 -20.64 1.68 4.06
CA VAL A 184 -20.21 1.63 5.47
C VAL A 184 -21.23 2.30 6.38
N GLN A 185 -21.82 3.43 5.99
CA GLN A 185 -22.83 4.12 6.81
C GLN A 185 -24.13 3.32 6.93
N CYS A 186 -24.55 2.65 5.85
CA CYS A 186 -25.67 1.71 5.88
C CYS A 186 -25.39 0.54 6.83
N ALA A 187 -24.18 -0.02 6.80
CA ALA A 187 -23.79 -1.10 7.70
C ALA A 187 -23.60 -0.66 9.18
N LYS A 188 -23.25 0.61 9.44
CA LYS A 188 -23.15 1.17 10.80
C LYS A 188 -24.49 1.60 11.38
N SER A 189 -25.48 1.93 10.53
CA SER A 189 -26.80 2.36 10.98
C SER A 189 -27.51 1.22 11.70
N SER A 190 -27.99 1.47 12.93
CA SER A 190 -28.80 0.49 13.67
C SER A 190 -30.15 0.22 13.00
N ARG A 191 -30.58 1.08 12.07
CA ARG A 191 -31.85 0.98 11.34
C ARG A 191 -31.70 0.24 10.02
N VAL A 192 -30.56 0.37 9.36
CA VAL A 192 -30.29 -0.28 8.06
C VAL A 192 -29.52 -1.60 8.22
N ASN A 193 -28.58 -1.70 9.15
CA ASN A 193 -27.79 -2.92 9.34
C ASN A 193 -28.62 -4.21 9.51
N PRO A 194 -29.77 -4.21 10.23
CA PRO A 194 -30.57 -5.42 10.42
C PRO A 194 -31.18 -5.98 9.13
N ILE A 195 -31.35 -5.18 8.08
CA ILE A 195 -31.93 -5.61 6.80
C ILE A 195 -30.88 -5.99 5.75
N LEU A 196 -29.60 -5.68 6.01
CA LEU A 196 -28.51 -6.06 5.11
C LEU A 196 -28.11 -7.54 5.33
N PRO A 197 -27.87 -8.32 4.26
CA PRO A 197 -27.44 -9.71 4.37
C PRO A 197 -26.08 -9.82 5.06
N LEU A 198 -25.72 -11.02 5.53
CA LEU A 198 -24.47 -11.30 6.25
C LEU A 198 -24.21 -10.34 7.42
N ASN A 199 -25.09 -10.35 8.42
CA ASN A 199 -24.90 -9.54 9.63
C ASN A 199 -23.80 -10.11 10.53
N ILE A 200 -22.56 -9.73 10.24
CA ILE A 200 -21.40 -10.17 11.02
C ILE A 200 -20.94 -9.16 12.10
N TYR A 201 -21.63 -8.02 12.18
CA TYR A 201 -21.47 -7.02 13.24
C TYR A 201 -22.59 -7.10 14.29
N GLY A 202 -23.42 -8.15 14.24
CA GLY A 202 -24.51 -8.35 15.20
C GLY A 202 -24.00 -8.47 16.64
N ASP A 203 -24.89 -8.16 17.60
CA ASP A 203 -24.65 -8.13 19.04
C ASP A 203 -23.64 -9.18 19.51
N ASN A 204 -22.81 -8.82 20.50
CA ASN A 204 -21.63 -9.50 21.05
C ASN A 204 -21.67 -11.04 21.25
N THR A 205 -22.80 -11.69 20.97
CA THR A 205 -23.04 -13.14 20.92
C THR A 205 -22.95 -13.76 19.51
N VAL A 206 -22.94 -12.99 18.41
CA VAL A 206 -23.03 -13.53 17.02
C VAL A 206 -21.87 -13.09 16.10
N ALA A 207 -21.06 -12.11 16.49
CA ALA A 207 -19.89 -11.71 15.71
C ALA A 207 -18.81 -12.83 15.77
N HIS A 208 -18.81 -13.72 14.78
CA HIS A 208 -17.85 -14.80 14.63
C HIS A 208 -16.83 -14.49 13.51
N GLY A 209 -15.65 -15.09 13.58
CA GLY A 209 -14.66 -15.05 12.51
C GLY A 209 -13.85 -13.75 12.42
N PHE A 210 -13.35 -13.46 11.21
CA PHE A 210 -12.29 -12.46 10.98
C PHE A 210 -12.69 -10.99 11.18
N PHE A 211 -13.97 -10.69 11.38
CA PHE A 211 -14.41 -9.30 11.61
C PHE A 211 -14.75 -9.02 13.08
N ALA A 212 -14.57 -10.02 13.95
CA ALA A 212 -14.75 -9.93 15.39
C ALA A 212 -13.41 -10.10 16.12
N LYS A 213 -13.30 -11.02 17.09
CA LYS A 213 -12.08 -11.24 17.88
C LYS A 213 -10.89 -11.73 17.05
N GLU A 214 -11.13 -12.49 15.98
CA GLU A 214 -10.08 -13.03 15.11
C GLU A 214 -9.48 -12.01 14.13
N ARG A 215 -9.98 -10.77 14.16
CA ARG A 215 -9.56 -9.65 13.31
C ARG A 215 -8.11 -9.22 13.56
N GLY A 216 -7.68 -9.32 14.83
CA GLY A 216 -6.31 -9.03 15.25
C GLY A 216 -5.85 -7.57 15.12
N LYS A 217 -6.76 -6.61 14.87
CA LYS A 217 -6.42 -5.18 14.83
C LYS A 217 -6.23 -4.62 16.25
N ILE A 218 -5.08 -4.01 16.50
CA ILE A 218 -4.80 -3.24 17.73
C ILE A 218 -4.65 -1.78 17.34
N ILE A 219 -5.52 -0.91 17.85
CA ILE A 219 -5.41 0.54 17.61
C ILE A 219 -4.24 1.09 18.46
N LYS A 220 -3.32 1.78 17.82
CA LYS A 220 -2.19 2.44 18.49
C LYS A 220 -2.64 3.82 19.05
N ASN A 221 -2.02 4.28 20.13
CA ASN A 221 -2.40 5.52 20.84
C ASN A 221 -2.00 6.78 20.08
N LYS A 222 -2.88 7.81 20.04
CA LYS A 222 -2.71 9.10 19.32
C LYS A 222 -1.40 9.87 19.59
N GLY A 223 -0.70 9.58 20.69
CA GLY A 223 0.57 10.25 21.04
C GLY A 223 1.82 9.73 20.33
N ASP A 224 1.74 8.61 19.61
CA ASP A 224 2.91 7.91 19.07
C ASP A 224 3.30 8.31 17.62
N TYR A 225 2.71 9.38 17.05
CA TYR A 225 2.71 9.59 15.59
C TYR A 225 3.28 10.91 15.09
N GLY A 226 3.97 10.82 13.96
CA GLY A 226 4.18 11.94 13.04
C GLY A 226 3.05 12.05 12.03
N VAL A 227 2.87 13.25 11.48
CA VAL A 227 1.88 13.49 10.42
C VAL A 227 2.36 12.87 9.12
N SER A 228 1.50 12.13 8.43
CA SER A 228 1.84 11.46 7.17
C SER A 228 1.71 12.40 5.98
N GLN A 229 2.63 12.32 5.03
CA GLN A 229 2.56 12.97 3.72
C GLN A 229 2.54 11.96 2.57
N HIS A 230 2.39 10.67 2.86
CA HIS A 230 2.40 9.64 1.83
C HIS A 230 0.97 9.17 1.58
N TYR A 231 0.53 9.11 0.34
CA TYR A 231 -0.64 8.35 -0.08
C TYR A 231 -0.37 6.84 0.04
N GLY A 232 -1.42 6.04 -0.09
CA GLY A 232 -1.29 4.60 -0.22
C GLY A 232 -0.86 3.89 1.06
N MET A 233 -0.22 2.74 0.90
CA MET A 233 0.24 1.90 2.02
C MET A 233 1.59 2.32 2.60
N ILE A 234 2.24 3.31 1.98
CA ILE A 234 3.55 3.81 2.42
C ILE A 234 3.39 4.51 3.77
N LYS A 235 4.19 4.10 4.76
CA LYS A 235 4.23 4.67 6.11
C LYS A 235 5.05 5.97 6.11
N ALA A 236 4.81 6.89 7.04
CA ALA A 236 5.45 8.21 7.07
C ALA A 236 6.98 8.16 7.16
N HIS A 237 7.55 7.13 7.82
CA HIS A 237 8.99 6.96 7.97
C HIS A 237 9.68 6.30 6.75
N MET A 238 8.91 5.78 5.80
CA MET A 238 9.46 5.13 4.61
C MET A 238 9.94 6.18 3.62
N PRO A 239 11.11 6.00 2.99
CA PRO A 239 11.64 7.01 2.07
C PRO A 239 10.73 7.13 0.86
N LEU A 240 10.40 8.35 0.44
CA LEU A 240 9.64 8.61 -0.77
C LEU A 240 10.17 9.89 -1.42
N SER A 241 10.26 9.89 -2.74
CA SER A 241 10.66 11.09 -3.48
C SER A 241 9.50 12.08 -3.55
N ARG A 242 9.81 13.38 -3.62
CA ARG A 242 8.79 14.44 -3.66
C ARG A 242 8.02 14.48 -4.97
N ASP A 243 8.61 13.98 -6.04
CA ASP A 243 8.00 13.83 -7.37
C ASP A 243 7.24 12.52 -7.54
N ASP A 244 7.20 11.66 -6.51
CA ASP A 244 6.44 10.42 -6.56
C ASP A 244 4.93 10.67 -6.50
N ILE A 245 4.15 9.88 -7.24
CA ILE A 245 2.68 9.95 -7.24
C ILE A 245 2.07 9.64 -5.87
N ALA A 246 2.82 8.96 -4.99
CA ALA A 246 2.41 8.68 -3.63
C ALA A 246 2.78 9.79 -2.65
N PHE A 247 3.44 10.88 -3.08
CA PHE A 247 3.75 12.01 -2.21
C PHE A 247 2.60 13.04 -2.22
N SER A 248 2.22 13.49 -1.04
CA SER A 248 1.23 14.54 -0.84
C SER A 248 1.90 15.83 -0.38
N GLU A 249 1.72 16.91 -1.13
CA GLU A 249 2.27 18.23 -0.77
C GLU A 249 1.82 18.70 0.61
N ARG A 250 0.59 18.32 1.01
CA ARG A 250 0.03 18.64 2.31
C ARG A 250 -0.21 17.40 3.14
N PRO A 251 0.25 17.40 4.40
CA PRO A 251 0.00 16.29 5.30
C PRO A 251 -1.48 16.00 5.48
N PHE A 252 -1.80 14.77 5.90
CA PHE A 252 -3.14 14.40 6.33
C PHE A 252 -3.43 14.96 7.72
N ASN A 253 -4.65 15.46 7.93
CA ASN A 253 -5.12 15.97 9.23
C ASN A 253 -5.74 14.88 10.12
N PHE A 254 -5.58 13.63 9.72
CA PHE A 254 -6.02 12.43 10.43
C PHE A 254 -4.91 11.40 10.37
N LEU A 255 -4.98 10.42 11.26
CA LEU A 255 -4.02 9.33 11.24
C LEU A 255 -4.41 8.33 10.17
N LYS A 256 -3.53 8.13 9.19
CA LYS A 256 -3.77 7.16 8.12
C LYS A 256 -3.99 5.76 8.67
N SER A 257 -4.89 5.04 8.00
CA SER A 257 -5.26 3.69 8.40
C SER A 257 -4.09 2.69 8.39
N SER A 258 -3.10 2.86 7.50
CA SER A 258 -1.85 2.08 7.47
C SER A 258 -0.88 2.35 8.65
N GLU A 259 -1.16 3.39 9.44
CA GLU A 259 -0.32 3.83 10.56
C GLU A 259 -1.01 3.69 11.91
N GLN A 260 -2.34 3.73 11.96
CA GLN A 260 -3.15 3.66 13.18
C GLN A 260 -3.23 2.27 13.83
N ALA A 261 -2.83 1.21 13.13
CA ALA A 261 -2.98 -0.17 13.59
C ALA A 261 -1.63 -0.87 13.82
N LYS A 262 -1.59 -1.71 14.86
CA LYS A 262 -0.72 -2.88 15.02
C LYS A 262 -1.57 -4.14 14.87
N TYR A 263 -0.92 -5.29 14.97
CA TYR A 263 -1.55 -6.60 14.91
C TYR A 263 -1.33 -7.39 16.20
N ASP A 264 -2.30 -8.23 16.55
CA ASP A 264 -2.15 -9.33 17.49
C ASP A 264 -1.68 -10.59 16.73
N GLU A 265 -0.43 -10.99 16.93
CA GLU A 265 0.15 -12.18 16.28
C GLU A 265 -0.60 -13.48 16.60
N LYS A 266 -1.42 -13.51 17.66
CA LYS A 266 -2.20 -14.71 18.02
C LYS A 266 -3.49 -14.83 17.23
N ALA A 267 -4.03 -13.74 16.69
CA ALA A 267 -5.30 -13.73 15.96
C ALA A 267 -5.21 -14.53 14.66
N LEU A 268 -6.28 -15.25 14.31
CA LEU A 268 -6.28 -16.12 13.14
C LEU A 268 -6.06 -15.36 11.82
N TRP A 269 -6.66 -14.18 11.65
CA TRP A 269 -6.43 -13.37 10.44
C TRP A 269 -4.96 -13.01 10.28
N VAL A 270 -4.32 -12.60 11.37
CA VAL A 270 -2.92 -12.14 11.37
C VAL A 270 -1.98 -13.29 11.01
N LYS A 271 -2.20 -14.48 11.59
CA LYS A 271 -1.48 -15.71 11.23
C LYS A 271 -1.67 -16.03 9.75
N ASN A 272 -2.91 -16.00 9.26
CA ASN A 272 -3.22 -16.32 7.87
C ASN A 272 -2.57 -15.32 6.89
N ASN A 273 -2.62 -14.02 7.20
CA ASN A 273 -1.99 -12.98 6.39
C ASN A 273 -0.48 -13.18 6.29
N PHE A 274 0.22 -13.38 7.41
CA PHE A 274 1.68 -13.55 7.40
C PHE A 274 2.14 -14.91 6.89
N HIS A 275 1.28 -15.94 6.93
CA HIS A 275 1.55 -17.23 6.29
C HIS A 275 1.76 -17.09 4.78
N GLN A 276 1.15 -16.09 4.14
CA GLN A 276 1.34 -15.79 2.72
C GLN A 276 2.73 -15.20 2.39
N ALA A 277 3.56 -14.93 3.39
CA ALA A 277 4.95 -14.46 3.32
C ALA A 277 5.19 -13.06 2.73
N VAL A 278 4.29 -12.53 1.89
CA VAL A 278 4.53 -11.29 1.13
C VAL A 278 3.59 -10.14 1.52
N HIS A 279 2.56 -10.36 2.33
CA HIS A 279 1.52 -9.35 2.58
C HIS A 279 1.77 -8.59 3.88
N PRO A 280 2.08 -7.28 3.82
CA PRO A 280 2.16 -6.46 5.02
C PRO A 280 0.77 -6.30 5.65
N PHE A 281 0.73 -6.13 6.97
CA PHE A 281 -0.50 -5.83 7.69
C PHE A 281 -0.76 -4.32 7.61
N SER A 282 -1.78 -3.90 6.86
CA SER A 282 -2.10 -2.46 6.82
C SER A 282 -2.96 -2.08 8.00
N ASN A 283 -4.00 -2.87 8.25
CA ASN A 283 -5.02 -2.53 9.24
C ASN A 283 -5.75 -3.75 9.78
N SER A 284 -6.15 -4.65 8.87
CA SER A 284 -6.90 -5.91 9.06
C SER A 284 -7.67 -6.23 7.77
N ILE A 285 -8.21 -7.45 7.64
CA ILE A 285 -9.27 -7.78 6.67
C ILE A 285 -10.32 -6.67 6.53
N SER A 286 -10.73 -6.40 5.29
CA SER A 286 -11.47 -5.18 4.96
C SER A 286 -12.95 -5.25 5.29
N GLY A 287 -13.33 -4.59 6.38
CA GLY A 287 -14.74 -4.33 6.70
C GLY A 287 -15.42 -3.48 5.63
N THR A 288 -14.70 -2.55 4.99
CA THR A 288 -15.23 -1.69 3.93
C THR A 288 -15.63 -2.49 2.69
N MET A 289 -14.78 -3.42 2.24
CA MET A 289 -15.13 -4.34 1.14
C MET A 289 -16.38 -5.13 1.50
N LEU A 290 -16.46 -5.67 2.72
CA LEU A 290 -17.64 -6.42 3.10
C LEU A 290 -18.91 -5.55 3.12
N CYS A 291 -18.85 -4.33 3.66
CA CYS A 291 -20.03 -3.44 3.65
C CYS A 291 -20.53 -3.18 2.23
N LEU A 292 -19.61 -2.99 1.29
CA LEU A 292 -19.92 -2.84 -0.14
C LEU A 292 -20.58 -4.10 -0.71
N LEU A 293 -20.04 -5.29 -0.41
CA LEU A 293 -20.60 -6.57 -0.85
C LEU A 293 -22.00 -6.80 -0.28
N ARG A 294 -22.21 -6.52 1.02
CA ARG A 294 -23.52 -6.62 1.66
C ARG A 294 -24.56 -5.73 0.98
N ALA A 295 -24.18 -4.50 0.62
CA ALA A 295 -25.04 -3.62 -0.14
C ALA A 295 -25.33 -4.16 -1.55
N LEU A 296 -24.32 -4.66 -2.27
CA LEU A 296 -24.53 -5.29 -3.59
C LEU A 296 -25.49 -6.48 -3.50
N CYS A 297 -25.33 -7.37 -2.50
CA CYS A 297 -26.24 -8.49 -2.27
C CYS A 297 -27.67 -8.02 -2.03
N PHE A 298 -27.86 -7.02 -1.15
CA PHE A 298 -29.17 -6.49 -0.81
C PHE A 298 -29.91 -5.98 -2.05
N PHE A 299 -29.23 -5.18 -2.88
CA PHE A 299 -29.84 -4.64 -4.10
C PHE A 299 -30.06 -5.72 -5.16
N GLN A 300 -29.19 -6.71 -5.22
CA GLN A 300 -29.37 -7.85 -6.11
C GLN A 300 -30.65 -8.64 -5.78
N ASP A 301 -30.97 -8.83 -4.50
CA ASP A 301 -32.23 -9.47 -4.08
C ASP A 301 -33.45 -8.62 -4.47
N ALA A 302 -33.28 -7.30 -4.54
CA ALA A 302 -34.26 -6.35 -5.10
C ALA A 302 -34.24 -6.27 -6.65
N LYS A 303 -33.51 -7.17 -7.34
CA LYS A 303 -33.31 -7.20 -8.81
C LYS A 303 -32.62 -5.95 -9.38
N ILE A 304 -31.81 -5.29 -8.57
CA ILE A 304 -30.96 -4.17 -8.96
C ILE A 304 -29.52 -4.68 -9.08
N TYR A 305 -28.97 -4.69 -10.29
CA TYR A 305 -27.67 -5.28 -10.62
C TYR A 305 -26.69 -4.21 -11.12
N PRO A 306 -26.14 -3.36 -10.22
CA PRO A 306 -25.31 -2.24 -10.67
C PRO A 306 -23.96 -2.72 -11.27
N PHE A 307 -23.41 -3.82 -10.76
CA PHE A 307 -22.09 -4.35 -11.16
C PHE A 307 -21.97 -5.88 -11.09
N THR A 308 -23.08 -6.59 -10.86
CA THR A 308 -23.05 -8.03 -10.64
C THR A 308 -23.53 -8.82 -11.84
N GLU A 309 -23.93 -8.19 -12.94
CA GLU A 309 -24.55 -8.84 -14.11
C GLU A 309 -23.61 -9.73 -14.94
N SER A 310 -22.29 -9.61 -14.76
CA SER A 310 -21.30 -10.50 -15.34
C SER A 310 -20.02 -10.58 -14.51
N PRO A 311 -19.22 -11.66 -14.63
CA PRO A 311 -17.90 -11.78 -14.02
C PRO A 311 -16.98 -10.58 -14.30
N ASP A 312 -16.97 -10.07 -15.54
CA ASP A 312 -16.10 -8.97 -15.94
C ASP A 312 -16.53 -7.64 -15.33
N ALA A 313 -17.84 -7.37 -15.27
CA ALA A 313 -18.36 -6.19 -14.61
C ALA A 313 -18.01 -6.18 -13.12
N PHE A 314 -18.18 -7.32 -12.44
CA PHE A 314 -17.83 -7.47 -11.04
C PHE A 314 -16.32 -7.31 -10.82
N ASN A 315 -15.48 -7.99 -11.61
CA ASN A 315 -14.02 -7.87 -11.53
C ASN A 315 -13.54 -6.43 -11.75
N ASN A 316 -14.08 -5.73 -12.74
CA ASN A 316 -13.70 -4.34 -13.01
C ASN A 316 -14.13 -3.43 -11.86
N PHE A 317 -15.33 -3.63 -11.31
CA PHE A 317 -15.83 -2.89 -10.14
C PHE A 317 -14.95 -3.11 -8.91
N ILE A 318 -14.65 -4.37 -8.56
CA ILE A 318 -13.77 -4.72 -7.44
C ILE A 318 -12.36 -4.16 -7.67
N LYS A 319 -11.84 -4.17 -8.89
CA LYS A 319 -10.56 -3.57 -9.26
C LYS A 319 -10.55 -2.07 -9.00
N LEU A 320 -11.54 -1.33 -9.50
CA LEU A 320 -11.63 0.12 -9.30
C LEU A 320 -11.77 0.44 -7.81
N PHE A 321 -12.73 -0.19 -7.12
CA PHE A 321 -12.97 0.02 -5.70
C PHE A 321 -11.71 -0.22 -4.87
N SER A 322 -11.08 -1.39 -5.03
CA SER A 322 -9.90 -1.76 -4.27
C SER A 322 -8.74 -0.81 -4.54
N SER A 323 -8.55 -0.41 -5.80
CA SER A 323 -7.49 0.53 -6.17
C SER A 323 -7.69 1.92 -5.55
N VAL A 324 -8.92 2.44 -5.57
CA VAL A 324 -9.25 3.74 -4.96
C VAL A 324 -9.02 3.72 -3.44
N VAL A 325 -9.50 2.66 -2.77
CA VAL A 325 -9.34 2.50 -1.31
C VAL A 325 -7.86 2.33 -0.92
N VAL A 326 -7.09 1.55 -1.68
CA VAL A 326 -5.65 1.39 -1.43
C VAL A 326 -4.93 2.70 -1.66
N TYR A 327 -5.14 3.38 -2.80
CA TYR A 327 -4.29 4.51 -3.17
C TYR A 327 -4.43 5.71 -2.24
N PHE A 328 -5.62 6.06 -1.76
CA PHE A 328 -5.75 7.28 -0.96
C PHE A 328 -5.15 7.14 0.44
N SER A 329 -5.76 6.33 1.30
CA SER A 329 -5.34 6.20 2.70
C SER A 329 -4.51 4.94 2.97
N GLY A 330 -4.49 3.99 2.04
CA GLY A 330 -3.89 2.66 2.25
C GLY A 330 -4.52 1.93 3.42
N GLY A 331 -5.81 2.18 3.68
CA GLY A 331 -6.46 1.63 4.86
C GLY A 331 -6.61 0.12 4.88
N HIS A 332 -6.39 -0.52 3.73
CA HIS A 332 -6.23 -1.94 3.59
C HIS A 332 -5.15 -2.23 2.53
N SER A 333 -4.48 -3.36 2.63
CA SER A 333 -3.73 -3.95 1.51
C SER A 333 -4.69 -4.57 0.48
N LEU A 334 -4.20 -4.82 -0.73
CA LEU A 334 -4.97 -5.59 -1.71
C LEU A 334 -5.33 -6.97 -1.17
N HIS A 335 -4.44 -7.59 -0.37
CA HIS A 335 -4.74 -8.89 0.25
C HIS A 335 -5.85 -8.80 1.29
N GLU A 336 -5.85 -7.75 2.11
CA GLU A 336 -6.90 -7.48 3.10
C GLU A 336 -8.27 -7.20 2.45
N LEU A 337 -8.28 -6.62 1.25
CA LEU A 337 -9.50 -6.37 0.46
C LEU A 337 -10.01 -7.63 -0.25
N ILE A 338 -9.16 -8.27 -1.04
CA ILE A 338 -9.56 -9.39 -1.90
C ILE A 338 -9.85 -10.66 -1.10
N SER A 339 -9.20 -10.86 0.05
CA SER A 339 -9.47 -12.05 0.88
C SER A 339 -10.90 -12.10 1.43
N VAL A 340 -11.62 -10.97 1.47
CA VAL A 340 -13.04 -10.93 1.85
C VAL A 340 -13.90 -11.77 0.90
N LEU A 341 -13.59 -11.76 -0.39
CA LEU A 341 -14.36 -12.49 -1.42
C LEU A 341 -14.28 -14.01 -1.27
N ARG A 342 -13.21 -14.50 -0.62
CA ARG A 342 -12.96 -15.93 -0.41
C ARG A 342 -13.41 -16.43 0.96
N LEU A 343 -14.11 -15.60 1.73
CA LEU A 343 -14.65 -16.04 3.01
C LEU A 343 -15.81 -16.99 2.78
N PRO A 344 -15.90 -18.12 3.51
CA PRO A 344 -16.98 -19.08 3.33
C PRO A 344 -18.36 -18.45 3.41
N GLU A 345 -18.57 -17.50 4.32
CA GLU A 345 -19.84 -16.79 4.49
C GLU A 345 -20.17 -15.91 3.28
N VAL A 346 -19.16 -15.27 2.69
CA VAL A 346 -19.33 -14.43 1.49
C VAL A 346 -19.59 -15.30 0.27
N ILE A 347 -18.86 -16.41 0.11
CA ILE A 347 -19.08 -17.38 -0.96
C ILE A 347 -20.49 -17.94 -0.86
N ASN A 348 -20.92 -18.40 0.31
CA ASN A 348 -22.25 -18.96 0.50
C ASN A 348 -23.38 -17.97 0.13
N GLU A 349 -23.18 -16.68 0.38
CA GLU A 349 -24.18 -15.66 0.04
C GLU A 349 -24.14 -15.26 -1.44
N LEU A 350 -22.97 -15.23 -2.08
CA LEU A 350 -22.77 -14.65 -3.41
C LEU A 350 -22.66 -15.67 -4.55
N GLN A 351 -22.10 -16.85 -4.29
CA GLN A 351 -21.69 -17.82 -5.33
C GLN A 351 -22.86 -18.30 -6.20
N ASP A 352 -24.03 -18.51 -5.59
CA ASP A 352 -25.22 -19.06 -6.25
C ASP A 352 -26.15 -17.97 -6.82
N LYS A 353 -25.79 -16.70 -6.66
CA LYS A 353 -26.62 -15.61 -7.16
C LYS A 353 -26.59 -15.61 -8.70
N PRO A 354 -27.74 -15.43 -9.40
CA PRO A 354 -27.85 -15.62 -10.85
C PRO A 354 -26.84 -14.84 -11.69
N SER A 355 -26.45 -13.68 -11.20
CA SER A 355 -25.57 -12.74 -11.88
C SER A 355 -24.08 -13.11 -11.75
N LEU A 356 -23.73 -13.90 -10.72
CA LEU A 356 -22.39 -14.47 -10.50
C LEU A 356 -22.31 -15.94 -10.94
N LYS A 357 -23.32 -16.45 -11.65
CA LYS A 357 -23.30 -17.80 -12.19
C LYS A 357 -22.11 -17.96 -13.14
N GLY A 358 -21.16 -18.83 -12.76
CA GLY A 358 -19.92 -19.06 -13.51
C GLY A 358 -18.72 -18.23 -13.03
N PHE A 359 -18.89 -17.37 -12.03
CA PHE A 359 -17.79 -16.69 -11.34
C PHE A 359 -17.35 -17.53 -10.13
N ASP A 360 -16.16 -18.11 -10.19
CA ASP A 360 -15.61 -18.88 -9.06
C ASP A 360 -14.99 -17.93 -8.04
N LEU A 361 -15.72 -17.62 -6.95
CA LEU A 361 -15.22 -16.77 -5.87
C LEU A 361 -14.02 -17.40 -5.14
N ASN A 362 -13.93 -18.73 -5.08
CA ASN A 362 -12.77 -19.42 -4.48
C ASN A 362 -11.50 -19.19 -5.30
N GLY A 363 -11.65 -19.01 -6.61
CA GLY A 363 -10.58 -18.72 -7.56
C GLY A 363 -10.17 -17.24 -7.63
N VAL A 364 -10.75 -16.35 -6.82
CA VAL A 364 -10.42 -14.91 -6.89
C VAL A 364 -9.19 -14.59 -6.04
N PHE A 365 -8.09 -14.28 -6.74
CA PHE A 365 -6.83 -13.86 -6.14
C PHE A 365 -6.48 -12.43 -6.56
N ILE A 366 -5.40 -11.88 -6.00
CA ILE A 366 -4.94 -10.55 -6.41
C ILE A 366 -4.49 -10.60 -7.86
N SER A 367 -3.79 -11.66 -8.28
CA SER A 367 -3.37 -11.85 -9.67
C SER A 367 -4.54 -11.99 -10.66
N SER A 368 -5.64 -12.63 -10.27
CA SER A 368 -6.79 -12.75 -11.18
C SER A 368 -7.44 -11.39 -11.52
N ILE A 369 -7.32 -10.41 -10.62
CA ILE A 369 -7.87 -9.05 -10.81
C ILE A 369 -6.81 -8.07 -11.34
N PHE A 370 -5.58 -8.13 -10.81
CA PHE A 370 -4.57 -7.10 -11.00
C PHE A 370 -3.42 -7.48 -11.93
N LEU A 371 -3.33 -8.73 -12.37
CA LEU A 371 -2.40 -9.16 -13.43
C LEU A 371 -3.14 -9.28 -14.76
N ASN A 372 -4.14 -10.15 -14.82
CA ASN A 372 -4.90 -10.43 -16.05
C ASN A 372 -5.75 -9.21 -16.45
N ASN A 373 -5.73 -8.85 -17.73
CA ASN A 373 -6.38 -7.66 -18.24
C ASN A 373 -5.96 -6.39 -17.48
N ASN A 374 -4.75 -6.35 -16.93
CA ASN A 374 -4.16 -5.23 -16.20
C ASN A 374 -2.62 -5.22 -16.28
N GLU A 375 -2.06 -5.92 -17.26
CA GLU A 375 -0.65 -6.27 -17.39
C GLU A 375 0.23 -5.02 -17.46
N GLN A 376 -0.22 -3.99 -18.18
CA GLN A 376 0.50 -2.73 -18.30
C GLN A 376 0.62 -2.00 -16.95
N ALA A 377 -0.47 -1.91 -16.18
CA ALA A 377 -0.46 -1.27 -14.87
C ALA A 377 0.40 -2.06 -13.88
N PHE A 378 0.30 -3.41 -13.93
CA PHE A 378 1.16 -4.29 -13.16
C PHE A 378 2.64 -4.08 -13.48
N GLU A 379 3.01 -4.10 -14.76
CA GLU A 379 4.40 -3.95 -15.21
C GLU A 379 4.98 -2.59 -14.84
N GLN A 380 4.20 -1.51 -14.99
CA GLN A 380 4.62 -0.17 -14.58
C GLN A 380 4.88 -0.09 -13.06
N ALA A 381 3.97 -0.63 -12.24
CA ALA A 381 4.13 -0.67 -10.80
C ALA A 381 5.32 -1.54 -10.38
N LEU A 382 5.49 -2.70 -11.03
CA LEU A 382 6.59 -3.64 -10.78
C LEU A 382 7.94 -3.00 -11.08
N GLN A 383 8.08 -2.35 -12.24
CA GLN A 383 9.32 -1.69 -12.63
C GLN A 383 9.69 -0.57 -11.65
N LYS A 384 8.72 0.25 -11.25
CA LYS A 384 8.94 1.29 -10.22
C LYS A 384 9.35 0.67 -8.88
N ALA A 385 8.72 -0.44 -8.48
CA ALA A 385 9.07 -1.15 -7.26
C ALA A 385 10.48 -1.75 -7.31
N ILE A 386 10.94 -2.29 -8.45
CA ILE A 386 12.30 -2.81 -8.63
C ILE A 386 13.33 -1.68 -8.37
N VAL A 387 13.12 -0.50 -8.96
CA VAL A 387 13.99 0.66 -8.76
C VAL A 387 13.96 1.10 -7.31
N TYR A 388 12.77 1.22 -6.72
CA TYR A 388 12.59 1.62 -5.32
C TYR A 388 13.25 0.64 -4.33
N ASN A 389 13.16 -0.66 -4.58
CA ASN A 389 13.81 -1.69 -3.76
C ASN A 389 15.33 -1.56 -3.80
N ASN A 390 15.90 -1.30 -4.98
CA ASN A 390 17.34 -1.08 -5.11
C ASN A 390 17.77 0.14 -4.30
N HIS A 391 17.02 1.26 -4.33
CA HIS A 391 17.30 2.42 -3.47
C HIS A 391 17.21 2.09 -1.98
N CYS A 392 16.20 1.32 -1.55
CA CYS A 392 16.07 0.90 -0.15
C CYS A 392 17.26 0.04 0.30
N ILE A 393 17.68 -0.91 -0.52
CA ILE A 393 18.83 -1.78 -0.27
C ILE A 393 20.14 -0.96 -0.21
N LEU A 394 20.35 -0.04 -1.15
CA LEU A 394 21.52 0.84 -1.16
C LEU A 394 21.59 1.71 0.09
N LYS A 395 20.46 2.26 0.54
CA LYS A 395 20.39 3.00 1.79
C LYS A 395 20.82 2.14 2.99
N ASN A 396 20.44 0.86 3.02
CA ASN A 396 20.88 -0.07 4.07
C ASN A 396 22.38 -0.35 3.99
N PHE A 397 22.93 -0.55 2.79
CA PHE A 397 24.39 -0.68 2.59
C PHE A 397 25.15 0.55 3.10
N LEU A 398 24.73 1.75 2.71
CA LEU A 398 25.32 3.01 3.16
C LEU A 398 25.24 3.17 4.68
N ASN A 399 24.10 2.84 5.30
CA ASN A 399 23.96 2.88 6.76
C ASN A 399 24.93 1.92 7.46
N ILE A 400 25.16 0.72 6.92
CA ILE A 400 26.14 -0.24 7.46
C ILE A 400 27.56 0.32 7.29
N GLU A 401 27.87 0.86 6.12
CA GLU A 401 29.18 1.46 5.84
C GLU A 401 29.48 2.60 6.82
N VAL A 402 28.56 3.55 6.98
CA VAL A 402 28.68 4.68 7.92
C VAL A 402 28.85 4.19 9.35
N ARG A 403 28.10 3.17 9.79
CA ARG A 403 28.18 2.64 11.16
C ARG A 403 29.43 1.82 11.44
N THR A 404 29.99 1.15 10.43
CA THR A 404 31.10 0.21 10.62
C THR A 404 32.44 0.74 10.11
N GLY A 405 32.46 1.82 9.34
CA GLY A 405 33.64 2.34 8.64
C GLY A 405 34.19 1.41 7.57
N LYS A 406 33.46 0.35 7.20
CA LYS A 406 33.90 -0.66 6.22
C LYS A 406 33.12 -0.50 4.93
N LEU A 407 33.82 -0.12 3.86
CA LEU A 407 33.28 -0.10 2.49
C LEU A 407 32.89 -1.53 2.08
N LEU A 408 31.62 -1.75 1.81
CA LEU A 408 31.14 -3.01 1.25
C LEU A 408 31.44 -3.01 -0.25
N LYS A 409 32.61 -3.53 -0.65
CA LYS A 409 33.12 -3.56 -2.04
C LYS A 409 32.21 -4.23 -3.08
N GLN A 410 31.10 -4.85 -2.67
CA GLN A 410 30.20 -5.63 -3.54
C GLN A 410 28.97 -4.84 -4.04
N VAL A 411 28.83 -3.56 -3.69
CA VAL A 411 27.69 -2.71 -4.10
C VAL A 411 27.76 -2.31 -5.59
N GLY A 412 28.95 -2.38 -6.21
CA GLY A 412 29.21 -1.91 -7.58
C GLY A 412 28.47 -2.62 -8.72
N ASN A 413 27.78 -3.74 -8.48
CA ASN A 413 27.01 -4.49 -9.49
C ASN A 413 25.49 -4.33 -9.36
N LEU A 414 25.01 -3.43 -8.50
CA LEU A 414 23.59 -3.05 -8.53
C LEU A 414 23.40 -2.11 -9.73
N ASN A 415 22.86 -2.62 -10.84
CA ASN A 415 22.47 -1.80 -12.00
C ASN A 415 21.45 -0.73 -11.55
N ILE A 416 21.95 0.45 -11.20
CA ILE A 416 21.14 1.65 -11.00
C ILE A 416 20.99 2.27 -12.39
N HIS A 417 19.88 1.98 -13.07
CA HIS A 417 19.46 2.83 -14.18
C HIS A 417 18.95 4.14 -13.59
N ASP A 418 19.78 5.19 -13.67
CA ASP A 418 19.35 6.56 -13.39
C ASP A 418 18.47 7.02 -14.56
N ASN A 419 17.17 7.24 -14.32
CA ASN A 419 16.21 7.72 -15.31
C ASN A 419 16.33 9.23 -15.57
N ARG A 420 17.55 9.78 -15.56
CA ARG A 420 17.79 11.13 -16.07
C ARG A 420 18.00 11.00 -17.57
N GLY A 421 17.02 11.50 -18.32
CA GLY A 421 17.02 11.47 -19.78
C GLY A 421 18.35 11.87 -20.41
N ASP A 422 18.64 11.22 -21.52
CA ASP A 422 19.82 11.36 -22.38
C ASP A 422 20.47 12.74 -22.35
N LYS A 423 21.55 12.86 -21.57
CA LYS A 423 22.77 13.57 -21.98
C LYS A 423 23.96 12.80 -21.43
N ALA A 424 24.75 12.26 -22.36
CA ALA A 424 26.05 11.68 -22.07
C ALA A 424 26.83 12.59 -21.11
N THR A 425 27.03 12.11 -19.88
CA THR A 425 27.98 12.71 -18.95
C THR A 425 28.99 11.66 -18.54
N ASP A 426 30.22 12.02 -18.88
CA ASP A 426 31.49 11.36 -18.68
C ASP A 426 31.60 10.55 -17.38
N THR A 427 31.98 9.28 -17.51
CA THR A 427 32.26 8.32 -16.43
C THR A 427 33.56 8.61 -15.66
N SER A 428 33.88 9.86 -15.33
CA SER A 428 35.18 10.24 -14.74
C SER A 428 35.18 10.59 -13.24
N LEU A 429 34.09 10.39 -12.50
CA LEU A 429 33.99 10.82 -11.08
C LEU A 429 34.12 9.75 -9.99
N TYR A 430 34.62 8.55 -10.29
CA TYR A 430 35.01 7.58 -9.26
C TYR A 430 36.39 6.96 -9.50
N ASN A 431 37.42 7.81 -9.52
CA ASN A 431 38.80 7.39 -9.25
C ASN A 431 39.35 8.18 -8.07
N CYS A 432 39.00 7.76 -6.86
CA CYS A 432 39.70 8.23 -5.67
C CYS A 432 40.93 7.33 -5.46
N SER A 433 42.06 7.75 -6.04
CA SER A 433 43.37 7.18 -5.73
C SER A 433 43.74 7.54 -4.29
N VAL A 434 43.95 6.51 -3.47
CA VAL A 434 44.43 6.64 -2.10
C VAL A 434 45.88 7.12 -2.15
N VAL A 435 46.12 8.42 -1.97
CA VAL A 435 47.46 8.94 -1.69
C VAL A 435 47.73 8.77 -0.20
N SER A 436 48.51 7.74 0.14
CA SER A 436 49.05 7.50 1.47
C SER A 436 50.08 8.57 1.86
N LYS A 437 49.64 9.70 2.43
CA LYS A 437 50.56 10.61 3.13
C LYS A 437 50.81 10.14 4.56
N LYS A 438 52.00 9.57 4.77
CA LYS A 438 52.63 9.37 6.09
C LYS A 438 52.58 10.69 6.88
N ARG A 439 51.98 10.66 8.07
CA ARG A 439 52.12 11.72 9.09
C ARG A 439 53.55 11.67 9.63
N ILE A 440 54.36 12.66 9.30
CA ILE A 440 55.61 12.97 9.99
C ILE A 440 55.27 13.96 11.11
N ARG A 441 55.60 13.62 12.36
CA ARG A 441 55.62 14.57 13.48
C ARG A 441 56.99 15.25 13.52
N PRO A 442 57.07 16.54 13.86
CA PRO A 442 58.27 17.10 14.46
C PRO A 442 58.02 17.40 15.95
N ASN A 443 58.94 16.93 16.79
CA ASN A 443 59.16 17.42 18.15
C ASN A 443 60.04 18.68 18.11
N ASP A 444 59.81 19.54 19.10
CA ASP A 444 60.75 20.34 19.90
C ASP A 444 62.05 20.87 19.25
N GLU A 445 62.19 22.20 19.17
CA GLU A 445 63.17 22.93 19.99
C GLU A 445 63.05 24.48 19.86
N GLN A 446 63.34 25.09 21.01
CA GLN A 446 63.44 26.48 21.48
C GLN A 446 63.85 27.62 20.51
N ILE A 447 63.41 28.86 20.83
CA ILE A 447 64.23 30.00 21.35
C ILE A 447 63.42 31.33 21.33
N SER A 448 63.41 32.01 22.49
CA SER A 448 63.38 33.47 22.86
C SER A 448 62.78 34.52 21.88
N GLU A 449 62.23 35.68 22.23
CA GLU A 449 62.14 36.51 23.45
C GLU A 449 61.30 37.77 23.08
N GLN A 450 60.70 38.45 24.08
CA GLN A 450 60.33 39.89 24.12
C GLN A 450 59.23 40.39 23.14
N SER A 451 58.32 41.30 23.47
CA SER A 451 58.08 42.23 24.59
C SER A 451 56.64 42.81 24.42
N GLU A 452 56.06 43.26 25.55
CA GLU A 452 55.10 44.38 25.71
C GLU A 452 53.83 44.50 24.83
N SER A 453 52.72 45.12 25.23
CA SER A 453 52.07 45.49 26.48
C SER A 453 50.65 45.99 26.07
N LYS A 454 49.76 46.15 27.07
CA LYS A 454 48.48 46.91 27.07
C LYS A 454 47.15 46.16 26.82
N LYS A 455 46.54 45.80 27.96
CA LYS A 455 45.09 45.92 28.26
C LYS A 455 44.66 47.41 28.23
N PRO A 456 43.38 47.79 28.02
CA PRO A 456 42.24 47.53 28.93
C PRO A 456 40.99 46.96 28.20
N LYS A 457 40.16 46.09 28.79
CA LYS A 457 39.23 46.17 29.95
C LYS A 457 37.91 46.91 29.61
N ILE A 458 36.79 46.22 29.93
CA ILE A 458 35.46 46.72 30.36
C ILE A 458 34.48 47.07 29.20
N ALA A 459 33.18 46.73 29.19
CA ALA A 459 32.37 45.79 29.97
C ALA A 459 31.00 45.53 29.29
N PHE A 460 30.39 44.43 29.75
CA PHE A 460 28.97 44.08 29.81
C PHE A 460 27.94 45.23 29.75
N SER A 461 26.84 45.05 29.02
CA SER A 461 25.58 44.49 29.58
C SER A 461 24.41 44.50 28.57
N PRO A 462 23.34 43.72 28.81
CA PRO A 462 22.37 43.29 27.80
C PRO A 462 21.01 44.00 27.90
N LYS A 463 20.17 43.78 26.88
CA LYS A 463 18.73 43.56 27.00
C LYS A 463 18.31 42.46 26.04
#